data_AF-A0A9E1PYD4-F1
#
_entry.id   AF-A0A9E1PYD4-F1
#
_cell.length_a   1.000
_cell.length_b   1.000
_cell.length_c   1.000
_cell.angle_alpha   90.00
_cell.angle_beta   90.00
_cell.angle_gamma   90.00
#
_symmetry.space_group_name_H-M   'P 1'
#
loop_
_entity.id
_entity.type
_entity.pdbx_description
1 polymer ?
#
loop_
_entity_poly.entity_id
_entity_poly.type
_entity_poly.pdbx_seq_one_letter_code
_entity_poly.pdbx_strand_id
1 'polypeptide(L)'
;GKLALLRSVGVLRLGPPLGILVIFTVSADLAPTVTLAAFVVLFVFIGALVNGMTIGYLGYLMEISPNELRPAYSAYFNALASPAALLPLLGAALADVFSLVAIFIVALLAAVLQLALFTRLSRWENS
;
A
#
# COMPACT_ATOMS: atom_id res chain seq x y z
N GLY A 1 1.28 19.98 -2.34
CA GLY A 1 -0.18 20.13 -2.21
C GLY A 1 -0.84 18.78 -2.02
N LYS A 2 -1.89 18.70 -1.18
CA LYS A 2 -2.62 17.46 -0.83
C LYS A 2 -2.86 16.50 -2.00
N LEU A 3 -3.29 17.05 -3.14
CA LEU A 3 -3.60 16.27 -4.35
C LEU A 3 -2.38 15.54 -4.92
N ALA A 4 -1.20 16.16 -4.88
CA ALA A 4 0.04 15.56 -5.38
C ALA A 4 0.50 14.40 -4.50
N LEU A 5 0.34 14.53 -3.18
CA LEU A 5 0.68 13.49 -2.20
C LEU A 5 -0.24 12.27 -2.33
N LEU A 6 -1.54 12.49 -2.57
CA LEU A 6 -2.50 11.40 -2.76
C LEU A 6 -2.31 10.70 -4.11
N ARG A 7 -1.95 11.42 -5.19
CA ARG A 7 -1.61 10.81 -6.48
C ARG A 7 -0.33 9.97 -6.39
N SER A 8 0.72 10.49 -5.77
CA SER A 8 1.98 9.75 -5.64
C SER A 8 1.79 8.48 -4.82
N VAL A 9 1.02 8.53 -3.73
CA VAL A 9 0.67 7.32 -2.97
C VAL A 9 -0.14 6.33 -3.81
N GLY A 10 -1.16 6.79 -4.54
CA GLY A 10 -1.97 5.93 -5.40
C GLY A 10 -1.13 5.20 -6.45
N VAL A 11 -0.18 5.90 -7.08
CA VAL A 11 0.73 5.31 -8.07
C VAL A 11 1.71 4.34 -7.41
N LEU A 12 2.34 4.72 -6.30
CA LEU A 12 3.30 3.84 -5.62
C LEU A 12 2.64 2.53 -5.13
N ARG A 13 1.35 2.58 -4.75
CA ARG A 13 0.60 1.39 -4.31
C ARG A 13 0.33 0.36 -5.41
N LEU A 14 0.46 0.73 -6.69
CA LEU A 14 0.42 -0.22 -7.80
C LEU A 14 1.71 -1.05 -7.90
N GLY A 15 2.82 -0.52 -7.37
CA GLY A 15 4.13 -1.17 -7.45
C GLY A 15 4.16 -2.59 -6.88
N PRO A 16 3.69 -2.84 -5.64
CA PRO A 16 3.69 -4.16 -5.05
C PRO A 16 2.91 -5.25 -5.82
N PRO A 17 1.61 -5.05 -6.17
CA PRO A 17 0.86 -6.06 -6.91
C PRO A 17 1.37 -6.25 -8.35
N LEU A 18 1.90 -5.20 -9.00
CA LEU A 18 2.54 -5.38 -10.31
C LEU A 18 3.86 -6.13 -10.20
N GLY A 19 4.70 -5.76 -9.23
CA GLY A 19 6.00 -6.38 -9.02
C GLY A 19 5.90 -7.88 -8.76
N ILE A 20 4.96 -8.31 -7.93
CA ILE A 20 4.75 -9.74 -7.66
C ILE A 20 4.20 -10.50 -8.87
N LEU A 21 3.31 -9.90 -9.66
CA LEU A 21 2.81 -10.52 -10.90
C LEU A 21 3.95 -10.68 -11.90
N VAL A 22 4.79 -9.66 -12.08
CA VAL A 22 5.97 -9.74 -12.95
C VAL A 22 6.90 -10.84 -12.47
N ILE A 23 7.30 -10.84 -11.19
CA ILE A 23 8.17 -11.88 -10.61
C ILE A 23 7.55 -13.26 -10.84
N PHE A 24 6.26 -13.45 -10.56
CA PHE A 24 5.58 -14.72 -10.74
C PHE A 24 5.64 -15.19 -12.21
N THR A 25 5.36 -14.31 -13.16
CA THR A 25 5.38 -14.65 -14.60
C THR A 25 6.75 -15.03 -15.14
N VAL A 26 7.83 -14.41 -14.67
CA VAL A 26 9.19 -14.67 -15.18
C VAL A 26 9.95 -15.69 -14.35
N SER A 27 9.50 -15.98 -13.12
CA SER A 27 10.23 -16.82 -12.15
C SER A 27 10.47 -18.26 -12.62
N ALA A 28 9.64 -18.79 -13.53
CA ALA A 28 9.80 -20.13 -14.08
C ALA A 28 11.09 -20.31 -14.91
N ASP A 29 11.58 -19.22 -15.53
CA ASP A 29 12.75 -19.24 -16.42
C ASP A 29 14.02 -18.71 -15.71
N LEU A 30 13.91 -18.31 -14.44
CA LEU A 30 15.00 -17.70 -13.69
C LEU A 30 15.64 -18.68 -12.69
N ALA A 31 16.93 -18.50 -12.44
CA ALA A 31 17.60 -19.22 -11.36
C ALA A 31 16.98 -18.86 -10.00
N PRO A 32 16.87 -19.82 -9.05
CA PRO A 32 16.23 -19.59 -7.75
C PRO A 32 16.81 -18.41 -6.96
N THR A 33 18.12 -18.17 -7.07
CA THR A 33 18.81 -17.03 -6.43
C THR A 33 18.37 -15.68 -7.00
N VAL A 34 18.11 -15.60 -8.30
CA VAL A 34 17.61 -14.37 -8.94
C VAL A 34 16.18 -14.10 -8.52
N THR A 35 15.33 -15.13 -8.50
CA THR A 35 13.95 -15.04 -8.03
C THR A 35 13.91 -14.58 -6.57
N LEU A 36 14.75 -15.15 -5.69
CA LEU A 36 14.86 -14.72 -4.31
C LEU A 36 15.30 -13.24 -4.19
N ALA A 37 16.32 -12.84 -4.96
CA ALA A 37 16.78 -11.45 -4.96
C ALA A 37 15.67 -10.47 -5.39
N ALA A 38 14.86 -10.83 -6.39
CA ALA A 38 13.72 -10.03 -6.81
C ALA A 38 12.66 -9.89 -5.70
N PHE A 39 12.37 -10.97 -4.97
CA PHE A 39 11.48 -10.92 -3.80
C PHE A 39 12.07 -10.06 -2.67
N VAL A 40 13.38 -10.10 -2.43
CA VAL A 40 14.04 -9.24 -1.43
C VAL A 40 13.90 -7.77 -1.80
N VAL A 41 14.16 -7.41 -3.07
CA VAL A 41 13.97 -6.04 -3.56
C VAL A 41 12.52 -5.59 -3.40
N LEU A 42 11.57 -6.45 -3.76
CA LEU A 42 10.14 -6.15 -3.59
C LEU A 42 9.76 -5.98 -2.12
N PHE A 43 10.28 -6.83 -1.22
CA PHE A 43 10.06 -6.73 0.21
C PHE A 43 10.58 -5.40 0.78
N VAL A 44 11.80 -5.01 0.43
CA VAL A 44 12.39 -3.73 0.83
C VAL A 44 11.56 -2.56 0.31
N PHE A 45 11.12 -2.62 -0.96
CA PHE A 45 10.27 -1.59 -1.57
C PHE A 45 8.93 -1.45 -0.84
N ILE A 46 8.25 -2.57 -0.56
CA ILE A 46 7.00 -2.59 0.21
C ILE A 46 7.23 -2.00 1.60
N GLY A 47 8.29 -2.42 2.29
CA GLY A 47 8.65 -1.91 3.61
C GLY A 47 8.86 -0.40 3.59
N ALA A 48 9.64 0.11 2.64
CA ALA A 48 9.88 1.54 2.47
C ALA A 48 8.59 2.31 2.18
N LEU A 49 7.75 1.78 1.29
CA LEU A 49 6.46 2.38 0.93
C LEU A 49 5.51 2.46 2.14
N VAL A 50 5.31 1.35 2.86
CA VAL A 50 4.40 1.29 4.01
C VAL A 50 4.88 2.22 5.12
N ASN A 51 6.15 2.16 5.49
CA ASN A 51 6.71 3.04 6.53
C ASN A 51 6.67 4.51 6.11
N GLY A 52 7.04 4.82 4.86
CA GLY A 52 6.99 6.18 4.32
C GLY A 52 5.58 6.78 4.33
N MET A 53 4.56 5.98 3.96
CA MET A 53 3.17 6.40 4.05
C MET A 53 2.73 6.67 5.49
N THR A 54 3.07 5.78 6.44
CA THR A 54 2.73 5.96 7.85
C THR A 54 3.32 7.25 8.41
N ILE A 55 4.60 7.51 8.15
CA ILE A 55 5.28 8.74 8.59
C ILE A 55 4.65 9.96 7.91
N GLY A 56 4.39 9.91 6.60
CA GLY A 56 3.80 11.02 5.85
C GLY A 56 2.39 11.38 6.31
N TYR A 57 1.54 10.37 6.55
CA TYR A 57 0.18 10.59 7.06
C TYR A 57 0.16 11.08 8.50
N LEU A 58 1.02 10.52 9.36
CA LEU A 58 1.12 10.98 10.74
C LEU A 58 1.68 12.41 10.79
N GLY A 59 2.73 12.72 10.04
CA GLY A 59 3.29 14.07 9.94
C GLY A 59 2.25 15.10 9.48
N TYR A 60 1.53 14.78 8.40
CA TYR A 60 0.46 15.63 7.89
C TYR A 60 -0.68 15.80 8.92
N LEU A 61 -1.07 14.73 9.63
CA LEU A 61 -2.06 14.78 10.70
C LEU A 61 -1.61 15.72 11.83
N MET A 62 -0.33 15.69 12.19
CA MET A 62 0.23 16.48 13.28
C MET A 62 0.37 17.97 12.92
N GLU A 63 0.61 18.29 11.65
CA GLU A 63 0.60 19.67 11.14
C GLU A 63 -0.78 20.33 11.26
N ILE A 64 -1.86 19.58 10.99
CA ILE A 64 -3.23 20.10 11.07
C ILE A 64 -3.86 19.98 12.47
N SER A 65 -3.26 19.20 13.38
CA SER A 65 -3.81 18.96 14.71
C SER A 65 -3.55 20.15 15.64
N PRO A 66 -4.54 20.56 16.47
CA PRO A 66 -4.32 21.51 17.55
C PRO A 66 -3.19 21.04 18.48
N ASN A 67 -2.31 21.95 18.91
CA ASN A 67 -1.10 21.60 19.67
C ASN A 67 -1.39 20.74 20.91
N GLU A 68 -2.48 21.06 21.63
CA GLU A 68 -2.91 20.37 22.85
C GLU A 68 -3.46 18.95 22.59
N LEU A 69 -3.99 18.71 21.38
CA LEU A 69 -4.65 17.46 21.01
C LEU A 69 -3.78 16.54 20.17
N ARG A 70 -2.59 16.98 19.75
CA ARG A 70 -1.59 16.19 19.00
C ARG A 70 -1.38 14.77 19.55
N PRO A 71 -1.21 14.56 20.88
CA PRO A 71 -1.09 13.20 21.43
C PRO A 71 -2.34 12.34 21.20
N ALA A 72 -3.54 12.92 21.35
CA ALA A 72 -4.80 12.22 21.13
C ALA A 72 -4.99 11.84 19.66
N TYR A 73 -4.69 12.73 18.71
CA TYR A 73 -4.78 12.44 17.27
C TYR A 73 -3.81 11.34 16.83
N SER A 74 -2.58 11.34 17.35
CA SER A 74 -1.62 10.26 17.12
C SER A 74 -2.11 8.92 17.69
N ALA A 75 -2.70 8.93 18.89
CA ALA A 75 -3.29 7.74 19.50
C ALA A 75 -4.46 7.19 18.67
N TYR A 76 -5.36 8.05 18.19
CA TYR A 76 -6.46 7.64 17.30
C TYR A 76 -5.95 7.03 15.99
N PHE A 77 -4.95 7.64 15.36
CA PHE A 77 -4.35 7.10 14.14
C PHE A 77 -3.82 5.68 14.35
N ASN A 78 -3.04 5.46 15.42
CA ASN A 78 -2.49 4.14 15.73
C ASN A 78 -3.57 3.12 16.12
N ALA A 79 -4.61 3.53 16.84
CA ALA A 79 -5.73 2.66 17.18
C ALA A 79 -6.51 2.19 15.95
N LEU A 80 -6.62 3.03 14.91
CA LEU A 80 -7.25 2.66 13.63
C LEU A 80 -6.32 1.88 12.70
N ALA A 81 -5.01 2.13 12.78
CA ALA A 81 -4.02 1.46 11.93
C ALA A 81 -3.63 0.07 12.46
N SER A 82 -3.65 -0.15 13.77
CA SER A 82 -3.19 -1.42 14.37
C SER A 82 -3.99 -2.66 13.96
N PRO A 83 -5.32 -2.63 13.74
CA PRO A 83 -6.04 -3.79 13.24
C PRO A 83 -5.60 -4.17 11.83
N ALA A 84 -5.26 -3.17 11.00
CA ALA A 84 -4.74 -3.40 9.65
C ALA A 84 -3.37 -4.07 9.66
N ALA A 85 -2.60 -3.98 10.74
CA ALA A 85 -1.33 -4.70 10.89
C ALA A 85 -1.50 -6.23 10.98
N LEU A 86 -2.72 -6.72 11.23
CA LEU A 86 -3.07 -8.14 11.24
C LEU A 86 -3.50 -8.65 9.85
N LEU A 87 -3.74 -7.75 8.88
CA LEU A 87 -4.11 -8.13 7.51
C LEU A 87 -3.13 -9.10 6.83
N PRO A 88 -1.80 -9.07 7.07
CA PRO A 88 -0.89 -10.08 6.53
C PRO A 88 -1.25 -11.51 6.96
N LEU A 89 -1.72 -11.72 8.19
CA LEU A 89 -2.16 -13.04 8.67
C LEU A 89 -3.42 -13.49 7.94
N LEU A 90 -4.38 -12.57 7.75
CA LEU A 90 -5.58 -12.83 6.95
C LEU A 90 -5.20 -13.17 5.50
N GLY A 91 -4.26 -12.42 4.91
CA GLY A 91 -3.76 -12.65 3.56
C GLY A 91 -3.10 -14.02 3.40
N ALA A 92 -2.32 -14.46 4.39
CA ALA A 92 -1.73 -15.79 4.41
C ALA A 92 -2.81 -16.89 4.50
N ALA A 93 -3.77 -16.75 5.41
CA ALA A 93 -4.88 -17.70 5.54
C ALA A 93 -5.73 -17.78 4.26
N LEU A 94 -5.94 -16.65 3.57
CA LEU A 94 -6.61 -16.62 2.28
C LEU A 94 -5.77 -17.30 1.18
N ALA A 95 -4.44 -17.18 1.21
CA ALA A 95 -3.56 -17.82 0.22
C ALA A 95 -3.51 -19.35 0.35
N ASP A 96 -3.87 -19.90 1.50
CA ASP A 96 -4.00 -21.35 1.68
C ASP A 96 -5.29 -21.90 1.03
N VAL A 97 -6.32 -21.06 0.87
CA VAL A 97 -7.63 -21.45 0.31
C VAL A 97 -7.80 -20.99 -1.14
N PHE A 98 -7.16 -19.89 -1.52
CA PHE A 98 -7.23 -19.28 -2.85
C PHE A 98 -5.85 -19.24 -3.51
N SER A 99 -5.80 -19.30 -4.84
CA SER A 99 -4.54 -19.10 -5.57
C SER A 99 -3.92 -17.74 -5.23
N LEU A 100 -2.63 -17.75 -4.88
CA LEU A 100 -1.84 -16.55 -4.60
C LEU A 100 -1.96 -15.51 -5.73
N VAL A 101 -2.00 -15.96 -6.98
CA VAL A 101 -2.18 -15.11 -8.17
C VAL A 101 -3.54 -14.40 -8.14
N ALA A 102 -4.61 -15.12 -7.76
CA ALA A 102 -5.96 -14.54 -7.68
C ALA A 102 -6.02 -13.42 -6.63
N ILE A 103 -5.37 -13.60 -5.47
CA ILE A 103 -5.29 -12.58 -4.42
C ILE A 103 -4.60 -11.32 -4.94
N PHE A 104 -3.49 -11.47 -5.66
CA PHE A 104 -2.76 -10.32 -6.20
C PHE A 104 -3.49 -9.63 -7.35
N ILE A 105 -4.26 -10.35 -8.16
CA ILE A 105 -5.16 -9.75 -9.16
C ILE A 105 -6.23 -8.90 -8.45
N VAL A 106 -6.85 -9.42 -7.40
CA VAL A 106 -7.84 -8.66 -6.62
C VAL A 106 -7.20 -7.41 -6.00
N ALA A 107 -5.99 -7.54 -5.45
CA ALA A 107 -5.24 -6.40 -4.91
C ALA A 107 -4.94 -5.34 -5.99
N LEU A 108 -4.57 -5.77 -7.20
CA LEU A 108 -4.35 -4.86 -8.33
C LEU A 108 -5.64 -4.13 -8.73
N LEU A 109 -6.75 -4.85 -8.86
CA LEU A 109 -8.06 -4.27 -9.19
C LEU A 109 -8.51 -3.26 -8.12
N ALA A 110 -8.31 -3.58 -6.84
CA ALA A 110 -8.60 -2.66 -5.74
C ALA A 110 -7.74 -1.39 -5.81
N ALA A 111 -6.44 -1.52 -6.13
CA ALA A 111 -5.54 -0.38 -6.27
C ALA A 111 -5.92 0.50 -7.49
N VAL A 112 -6.31 -0.10 -8.61
CA VAL A 112 -6.82 0.60 -9.79
C VAL A 112 -8.14 1.31 -9.47
N LEU A 113 -9.06 0.64 -8.78
CA LEU A 113 -10.33 1.25 -8.36
C LEU A 113 -10.10 2.44 -7.44
N GLN A 114 -9.19 2.31 -6.47
CA GLN A 114 -8.80 3.42 -5.58
C GLN A 114 -8.30 4.62 -6.39
N LEU A 115 -7.44 4.40 -7.39
CA LEU A 115 -6.94 5.46 -8.26
C LEU A 115 -8.06 6.09 -9.11
N ALA A 116 -8.98 5.28 -9.63
CA ALA A 116 -10.11 5.75 -10.43
C ALA A 116 -11.09 6.60 -9.61
N LEU A 117 -11.44 6.17 -8.39
CA LEU A 117 -12.28 6.93 -7.48
C LEU A 117 -11.61 8.24 -7.07
N PHE A 118 -10.30 8.20 -6.80
CA PHE A 118 -9.54 9.39 -6.46
C PHE A 118 -9.52 10.43 -7.58
N THR A 119 -9.24 10.00 -8.82
CA THR A 119 -9.24 10.92 -9.98
C THR A 119 -10.63 11.48 -10.28
N ARG A 120 -11.70 10.74 -9.98
CA ARG A 120 -13.07 11.27 -10.02
C ARG A 120 -13.25 12.35 -8.96
N LEU A 121 -12.98 12.06 -7.68
CA LEU A 121 -13.16 13.04 -6.59
C LEU A 121 -12.38 14.34 -6.83
N SER A 122 -11.13 14.24 -7.31
CA SER A 122 -10.32 15.44 -7.61
C SER A 122 -10.88 16.33 -8.71
N ARG A 123 -11.72 15.79 -9.60
CA ARG A 123 -12.38 16.60 -10.64
C ARG A 123 -13.53 17.43 -10.07
N TRP A 124 -14.20 16.93 -9.03
CA TRP A 124 -15.30 17.64 -8.36
C TRP A 124 -14.81 18.79 -7.48
N GLU A 125 -13.65 18.68 -6.85
CA GLU A 125 -13.06 19.78 -6.05
C GLU A 125 -12.51 20.94 -6.89
N ASN A 126 -12.30 20.72 -8.20
CA ASN A 126 -11.72 21.71 -9.12
C ASN A 126 -12.74 22.30 -10.13
N SER A 127 -14.03 21.97 -10.01
CA SER A 127 -15.14 22.57 -10.79
C SER A 127 -16.00 23.45 -9.90
#